data_AF-A0A2S8BKE5-F1
#
_entry.id   AF-A0A2S8BKE5-F1
#
_cell.length_a   1.000
_cell.length_b   1.000
_cell.length_c   1.000
_cell.angle_alpha   90.00
_cell.angle_beta   90.00
_cell.angle_gamma   90.00
#
_symmetry.space_group_name_H-M   'P 1'
#
loop_
_entity.id
_entity.type
_entity.pdbx_description
1 polymer ?
#
loop_
_entity_poly.entity_id
_entity_poly.type
_entity_poly.pdbx_seq_one_letter_code
_entity_poly.pdbx_strand_id
1 'polypeptide(L)'
;MAPLWSDGVLKAAIDAAHAHGARVTAHVFGEDALPGLITAGIDCIEHGTGITDDVIALMRAHGTALVPTLINIDNFPGIADSATRYPTYAAHMRALYASARPRIAAAGEAGVPIYAGTDAGGGIAHGRIADEVAALTGVGMSPTEAVGAACWDARAWLGRPGLEHGAPADLLCYTADPRTGPAVLNRPDLVMLRGAVF
;
A
#
# COMPACT_ATOMS: atom_id res chain seq x y z
N MET A 1 -20.12 -7.78 7.20
CA MET A 1 -19.89 -9.20 7.58
C MET A 1 -19.12 -9.15 8.89
N ALA A 2 -19.38 -10.02 9.86
CA ALA A 2 -18.63 -9.95 11.12
C ALA A 2 -17.15 -10.37 10.93
N PRO A 3 -16.19 -9.74 11.65
CA PRO A 3 -14.80 -10.16 11.64
C PRO A 3 -14.63 -11.64 12.03
N LEU A 4 -13.73 -12.35 11.35
CA LEU A 4 -13.50 -13.78 11.56
C LEU A 4 -12.86 -14.08 12.92
N TRP A 5 -12.01 -13.19 13.41
CA TRP A 5 -11.28 -13.32 14.67
C TRP A 5 -11.72 -12.25 15.65
N SER A 6 -11.74 -12.59 16.95
CA SER A 6 -11.99 -11.61 18.00
C SER A 6 -10.80 -10.69 18.21
N ASP A 7 -11.05 -9.50 18.75
CA ASP A 7 -10.00 -8.49 19.03
C ASP A 7 -8.86 -9.06 19.90
N GLY A 8 -9.19 -9.93 20.87
CA GLY A 8 -8.19 -10.59 21.71
C GLY A 8 -7.26 -11.52 20.92
N VAL A 9 -7.78 -12.23 19.92
CA VAL A 9 -6.96 -13.08 19.04
C VAL A 9 -6.10 -12.22 18.11
N LEU A 10 -6.65 -11.15 17.55
CA LEU A 10 -5.89 -10.19 16.72
C LEU A 10 -4.72 -9.61 17.51
N LYS A 11 -4.98 -9.11 18.73
CA LYS A 11 -3.96 -8.53 19.60
C LYS A 11 -2.87 -9.53 19.95
N ALA A 12 -3.24 -10.75 20.36
CA ALA A 12 -2.27 -11.78 20.71
C ALA A 12 -1.38 -12.19 19.52
N ALA A 13 -1.96 -12.29 18.32
CA ALA A 13 -1.21 -12.62 17.11
C ALA A 13 -0.24 -11.50 16.71
N ILE A 14 -0.69 -10.24 16.76
CA ILE A 14 0.13 -9.07 16.43
C ILE A 14 1.27 -8.91 17.46
N ASP A 15 0.96 -9.02 18.76
CA ASP A 15 1.97 -8.97 19.83
C ASP A 15 3.04 -10.05 19.66
N ALA A 16 2.63 -11.27 19.29
CA ALA A 16 3.57 -12.36 19.04
C ALA A 16 4.51 -12.05 17.86
N ALA A 17 4.00 -11.49 16.76
CA ALA A 17 4.82 -11.07 15.63
C ALA A 17 5.79 -9.95 16.01
N HIS A 18 5.30 -8.93 16.73
CA HIS A 18 6.11 -7.81 17.23
C HIS A 18 7.21 -8.26 18.19
N ALA A 19 6.93 -9.24 19.07
CA ALA A 19 7.93 -9.82 19.96
C ALA A 19 9.10 -10.51 19.21
N HIS A 20 8.88 -10.88 17.95
CA HIS A 20 9.90 -11.43 17.05
C HIS A 20 10.46 -10.41 16.05
N GLY A 21 10.14 -9.12 16.21
CA GLY A 21 10.63 -8.04 15.34
C GLY A 21 10.01 -8.03 13.95
N ALA A 22 8.92 -8.76 13.74
CA ALA A 22 8.16 -8.72 12.49
C ALA A 22 7.09 -7.63 12.57
N ARG A 23 6.79 -7.01 11.42
CA ARG A 23 5.59 -6.17 11.25
C ARG A 23 4.42 -7.02 10.76
N VAL A 24 3.20 -6.59 11.04
CA VAL A 24 1.97 -7.23 10.57
C VAL A 24 1.21 -6.30 9.64
N THR A 25 0.87 -6.83 8.47
CA THR A 25 -0.04 -6.18 7.52
C THR A 25 -1.24 -7.09 7.25
N ALA A 26 -2.37 -6.52 6.83
CA ALA A 26 -3.57 -7.28 6.53
C ALA A 26 -4.21 -6.88 5.20
N HIS A 27 -4.47 -7.92 4.39
CA HIS A 27 -5.38 -7.88 3.26
C HIS A 27 -6.83 -7.85 3.76
N VAL A 28 -7.52 -6.71 3.62
CA VAL A 28 -8.86 -6.52 4.18
C VAL A 28 -9.76 -5.75 3.22
N PHE A 29 -10.84 -6.38 2.76
CA PHE A 29 -11.95 -5.71 2.08
C PHE A 29 -13.16 -5.46 2.98
N GLY A 30 -13.32 -6.24 4.05
CA GLY A 30 -14.41 -6.05 5.00
C GLY A 30 -14.13 -4.90 5.94
N GLU A 31 -14.84 -3.78 5.76
CA GLU A 31 -14.62 -2.54 6.52
C GLU A 31 -14.83 -2.73 8.03
N ASP A 32 -15.75 -3.62 8.40
CA ASP A 32 -16.09 -3.97 9.78
C ASP A 32 -14.89 -4.52 10.58
N ALA A 33 -13.85 -5.05 9.91
CA ALA A 33 -12.66 -5.60 10.57
C ALA A 33 -11.58 -4.56 10.88
N LEU A 34 -11.63 -3.39 10.23
CA LEU A 34 -10.57 -2.38 10.32
C LEU A 34 -10.38 -1.83 11.74
N PRO A 35 -11.44 -1.45 12.49
CA PRO A 35 -11.26 -0.91 13.84
C PRO A 35 -10.57 -1.89 14.80
N GLY A 36 -10.92 -3.17 14.74
CA GLY A 36 -10.33 -4.22 15.56
C GLY A 36 -8.84 -4.43 15.25
N LEU A 37 -8.48 -4.47 13.96
CA LEU A 37 -7.07 -4.60 13.52
C LEU A 37 -6.22 -3.40 13.92
N ILE A 38 -6.72 -2.19 13.71
CA ILE A 38 -6.00 -0.95 14.04
C ILE A 38 -5.81 -0.84 15.55
N THR A 39 -6.87 -1.07 16.33
CA THR A 39 -6.80 -1.06 17.80
C THR A 39 -5.87 -2.15 18.34
N ALA A 40 -5.78 -3.29 17.64
CA ALA A 40 -4.88 -4.38 17.99
C ALA A 40 -3.39 -4.07 17.69
N GLY A 41 -3.08 -2.96 17.01
CA GLY A 41 -1.72 -2.49 16.77
C GLY A 41 -1.14 -2.92 15.42
N ILE A 42 -1.97 -3.17 14.41
CA ILE A 42 -1.47 -3.53 13.07
C ILE A 42 -0.60 -2.41 12.47
N ASP A 43 0.48 -2.80 11.78
CA ASP A 43 1.43 -1.85 11.19
C ASP A 43 0.91 -1.24 9.89
N CYS A 44 0.16 -2.01 9.09
CA CYS A 44 -0.32 -1.58 7.78
C CYS A 44 -1.64 -2.24 7.39
N ILE A 45 -2.47 -1.49 6.66
CA ILE A 45 -3.65 -2.00 5.95
C ILE A 45 -3.36 -2.00 4.45
N GLU A 46 -3.65 -3.13 3.80
CA GLU A 46 -3.60 -3.23 2.34
C GLU A 46 -4.95 -2.80 1.72
N HIS A 47 -4.89 -2.23 0.52
CA HIS A 47 -6.00 -1.69 -0.28
C HIS A 47 -6.66 -0.42 0.28
N GLY A 48 -7.26 -0.52 1.47
CA GLY A 48 -7.98 0.58 2.12
C GLY A 48 -9.18 1.13 1.33
N THR A 49 -9.79 0.33 0.44
CA THR A 49 -10.86 0.77 -0.48
C THR A 49 -12.11 1.30 0.22
N GLY A 50 -12.37 0.88 1.46
CA GLY A 50 -13.56 1.22 2.23
C GLY A 50 -13.30 2.00 3.52
N ILE A 51 -12.09 2.53 3.74
CA ILE A 51 -11.77 3.28 4.98
C ILE A 51 -12.70 4.48 5.13
N THR A 52 -13.35 4.65 6.29
CA THR A 52 -14.20 5.81 6.62
C THR A 52 -13.40 6.89 7.37
N ASP A 53 -13.97 8.06 7.62
CA ASP A 53 -13.23 9.18 8.26
C ASP A 53 -12.83 8.81 9.69
N ASP A 54 -13.70 8.09 10.40
CA ASP A 54 -13.41 7.54 11.72
C ASP A 54 -12.26 6.51 11.66
N VAL A 55 -12.23 5.67 10.62
CA VAL A 55 -11.13 4.71 10.43
C VAL A 55 -9.83 5.43 10.09
N ILE A 56 -9.85 6.46 9.24
CA ILE A 56 -8.66 7.28 8.94
C ILE A 56 -8.12 7.94 10.21
N ALA A 57 -9.01 8.53 11.02
CA ALA A 57 -8.63 9.13 12.30
C ALA A 57 -8.00 8.09 13.25
N LEU A 58 -8.55 6.87 13.26
CA LEU A 58 -8.01 5.76 14.05
C LEU A 58 -6.64 5.30 13.53
N MET A 59 -6.47 5.12 12.22
CA MET A 59 -5.18 4.78 11.61
C MET A 59 -4.10 5.81 11.98
N ARG A 60 -4.45 7.10 11.89
CA ARG A 60 -3.56 8.19 12.28
C ARG A 60 -3.20 8.14 13.76
N ALA A 61 -4.18 7.90 14.64
CA ALA A 61 -3.96 7.83 16.07
C ALA A 61 -3.07 6.65 16.49
N HIS A 62 -3.14 5.54 15.76
CA HIS A 62 -2.36 4.32 16.02
C HIS A 62 -1.07 4.21 15.19
N GLY A 63 -0.81 5.15 14.28
CA GLY A 63 0.35 5.11 13.39
C GLY A 63 0.29 3.98 12.35
N THR A 64 -0.91 3.47 12.03
CA THR A 64 -1.10 2.44 11.02
C THR A 64 -0.92 3.02 9.62
N ALA A 65 -0.05 2.40 8.81
CA ALA A 65 0.20 2.78 7.44
C ALA A 65 -0.85 2.22 6.46
N LEU A 66 -0.84 2.73 5.23
CA LEU A 66 -1.69 2.27 4.13
C LEU A 66 -0.82 1.92 2.90
N VAL A 67 -1.06 0.74 2.34
CA VAL A 67 -0.56 0.35 1.01
C VAL A 67 -1.77 0.16 0.09
N PRO A 68 -2.08 1.11 -0.80
CA PRO A 68 -3.38 1.17 -1.45
C PRO A 68 -3.54 0.21 -2.63
N THR A 69 -2.46 -0.20 -3.31
CA THR A 69 -2.55 -1.09 -4.48
C THR A 69 -3.50 -0.57 -5.56
N LEU A 70 -3.39 0.71 -5.90
CA LEU A 70 -4.30 1.41 -6.81
C LEU A 70 -4.42 0.70 -8.17
N ILE A 71 -3.33 0.16 -8.71
CA ILE A 71 -3.38 -0.58 -9.98
C ILE A 71 -4.12 -1.92 -9.87
N ASN A 72 -4.19 -2.50 -8.67
CA ASN A 72 -5.03 -3.67 -8.39
C ASN A 72 -6.51 -3.26 -8.30
N ILE A 73 -6.80 -2.16 -7.60
CA ILE A 73 -8.14 -1.59 -7.47
C ILE A 73 -8.73 -1.26 -8.85
N ASP A 74 -7.92 -0.82 -9.81
CA ASP A 74 -8.37 -0.54 -11.18
C ASP A 74 -8.96 -1.78 -11.91
N ASN A 75 -8.74 -3.00 -11.42
CA ASN A 75 -9.37 -4.23 -11.96
C ASN A 75 -10.74 -4.55 -11.36
N PHE A 76 -11.19 -3.84 -10.32
CA PHE A 76 -12.44 -4.12 -9.62
C PHE A 76 -13.67 -4.16 -10.54
N PRO A 77 -13.81 -3.27 -11.55
CA PRO A 77 -14.91 -3.37 -12.51
C PRO A 77 -14.92 -4.72 -13.25
N GLY A 78 -13.77 -5.21 -13.72
CA GLY A 78 -13.67 -6.50 -14.41
C GLY A 78 -13.95 -7.70 -13.50
N ILE A 79 -13.52 -7.63 -12.24
CA ILE A 79 -13.87 -8.62 -11.21
C ILE A 79 -15.39 -8.64 -10.98
N ALA A 80 -16.00 -7.46 -10.88
CA ALA A 80 -17.43 -7.30 -10.66
C ALA A 80 -18.27 -7.76 -11.88
N ASP A 81 -17.79 -7.54 -13.11
CA ASP A 81 -18.42 -8.04 -14.33
C ASP A 81 -18.38 -9.57 -14.41
N SER A 82 -17.29 -10.18 -13.94
CA SER A 82 -17.11 -11.64 -13.91
C SER A 82 -17.95 -12.32 -12.82
N ALA A 83 -18.34 -11.60 -11.77
CA ALA A 83 -19.10 -12.10 -10.63
C ALA A 83 -20.62 -12.22 -10.89
N THR A 84 -21.02 -12.72 -12.06
CA THR A 84 -22.43 -12.78 -12.51
C THR A 84 -23.36 -13.57 -11.58
N ARG A 85 -22.83 -14.56 -10.84
CA ARG A 85 -23.57 -15.36 -9.86
C ARG A 85 -23.70 -14.69 -8.47
N TYR A 86 -22.99 -13.58 -8.24
CA TYR A 86 -22.88 -12.92 -6.94
C TYR A 86 -23.18 -11.41 -7.08
N PRO A 87 -24.43 -11.02 -7.40
CA PRO A 87 -24.78 -9.63 -7.71
C PRO A 87 -24.51 -8.65 -6.57
N THR A 88 -24.70 -9.07 -5.30
CA THR A 88 -24.37 -8.24 -4.13
C THR A 88 -22.87 -7.96 -4.04
N TYR A 89 -22.03 -8.97 -4.26
CA TYR A 89 -20.59 -8.81 -4.29
C TYR A 89 -20.15 -7.92 -5.46
N ALA A 90 -20.71 -8.14 -6.65
CA ALA A 90 -20.43 -7.32 -7.82
C ALA A 90 -20.83 -5.84 -7.62
N ALA A 91 -21.95 -5.58 -6.96
CA ALA A 91 -22.38 -4.22 -6.62
C ALA A 91 -21.43 -3.58 -5.60
N HIS A 92 -21.03 -4.33 -4.57
CA HIS A 92 -20.11 -3.86 -3.54
C HIS A 92 -18.71 -3.53 -4.10
N MET A 93 -18.15 -4.40 -4.96
CA MET A 93 -16.87 -4.13 -5.64
C MET A 93 -16.91 -2.84 -6.46
N ARG A 94 -18.02 -2.56 -7.17
CA ARG A 94 -18.19 -1.30 -7.90
C ARG A 94 -18.31 -0.09 -6.98
N ALA A 95 -19.00 -0.24 -5.85
CA ALA A 95 -19.11 0.82 -4.84
C ALA A 95 -17.74 1.15 -4.23
N LEU A 96 -16.96 0.13 -3.86
CA LEU A 96 -15.58 0.27 -3.38
C LEU A 96 -14.70 0.95 -4.43
N TYR A 97 -14.77 0.52 -5.69
CA TYR A 97 -14.00 1.15 -6.78
C TYR A 97 -14.33 2.64 -6.94
N ALA A 98 -15.62 2.99 -6.90
CA ALA A 98 -16.08 4.36 -7.08
C ALA A 98 -15.61 5.31 -5.96
N SER A 99 -15.43 4.81 -4.73
CA SER A 99 -15.03 5.62 -3.58
C SER A 99 -13.53 5.54 -3.26
N ALA A 100 -12.82 4.48 -3.66
CA ALA A 100 -11.47 4.18 -3.18
C ALA A 100 -10.47 5.34 -3.33
N ARG A 101 -10.34 5.93 -4.52
CA ARG A 101 -9.37 7.02 -4.78
C ARG A 101 -9.62 8.25 -3.88
N PRO A 102 -10.85 8.80 -3.80
CA PRO A 102 -11.17 9.84 -2.82
C PRO A 102 -10.87 9.48 -1.36
N ARG A 103 -11.14 8.23 -0.95
CA ARG A 103 -10.89 7.78 0.43
C ARG A 103 -9.39 7.69 0.74
N ILE A 104 -8.60 7.18 -0.20
CA ILE A 104 -7.13 7.08 -0.09
C ILE A 104 -6.52 8.48 -0.07
N ALA A 105 -6.99 9.40 -0.92
CA ALA A 105 -6.58 10.80 -0.88
C ALA A 105 -6.87 11.43 0.49
N ALA A 106 -8.08 11.23 1.04
CA ALA A 106 -8.43 11.73 2.37
C ALA A 106 -7.52 11.17 3.48
N ALA A 107 -7.06 9.91 3.37
CA ALA A 107 -6.12 9.34 4.32
C ALA A 107 -4.75 10.02 4.25
N GLY A 108 -4.25 10.28 3.04
CA GLY A 108 -3.01 11.02 2.81
C GLY A 108 -3.08 12.44 3.38
N GLU A 109 -4.16 13.18 3.08
CA GLU A 109 -4.40 14.54 3.60
C GLU A 109 -4.49 14.57 5.14
N ALA A 110 -5.01 13.50 5.76
CA ALA A 110 -5.04 13.37 7.22
C ALA A 110 -3.65 13.05 7.83
N GLY A 111 -2.66 12.74 7.01
CA GLY A 111 -1.31 12.38 7.44
C GLY A 111 -1.14 10.90 7.80
N VAL A 112 -2.00 10.01 7.29
CA VAL A 112 -1.74 8.57 7.33
C VAL A 112 -0.54 8.26 6.41
N PRO A 113 0.50 7.54 6.87
CA PRO A 113 1.61 7.15 5.99
C PRO A 113 1.13 6.25 4.86
N ILE A 114 1.45 6.61 3.61
CA ILE A 114 1.10 5.83 2.41
C ILE A 114 2.38 5.37 1.72
N TYR A 115 2.47 4.07 1.43
CA TYR A 115 3.58 3.45 0.70
C TYR A 115 3.10 2.78 -0.60
N ALA A 116 4.00 2.64 -1.57
CA ALA A 116 3.67 1.98 -2.83
C ALA A 116 3.70 0.45 -2.70
N GLY A 117 2.66 -0.21 -3.19
CA GLY A 117 2.59 -1.66 -3.32
C GLY A 117 1.60 -2.02 -4.43
N THR A 118 1.88 -3.07 -5.19
CA THR A 118 1.19 -3.34 -6.47
C THR A 118 0.18 -4.48 -6.42
N ASP A 119 0.26 -5.33 -5.40
CA ASP A 119 -0.39 -6.65 -5.38
C ASP A 119 0.04 -7.57 -6.56
N ALA A 120 1.26 -7.37 -7.08
CA ALA A 120 1.82 -8.16 -8.18
C ALA A 120 2.16 -9.60 -7.78
N GLY A 121 1.89 -10.56 -8.67
CA GLY A 121 2.11 -11.99 -8.49
C GLY A 121 0.84 -12.83 -8.50
N GLY A 122 -0.32 -12.18 -8.36
CA GLY A 122 -1.64 -12.76 -8.62
C GLY A 122 -2.20 -12.31 -9.97
N GLY A 123 -3.26 -11.49 -9.94
CA GLY A 123 -3.87 -10.91 -11.15
C GLY A 123 -3.04 -9.79 -11.78
N ILE A 124 -2.09 -9.22 -11.05
CA ILE A 124 -1.19 -8.17 -11.52
C ILE A 124 0.16 -8.77 -11.94
N ALA A 125 0.60 -8.45 -13.16
CA ALA A 125 1.92 -8.84 -13.65
C ALA A 125 3.05 -8.23 -12.81
N HIS A 126 4.17 -8.94 -12.68
CA HIS A 126 5.37 -8.40 -12.05
C HIS A 126 5.97 -7.22 -12.86
N GLY A 127 6.76 -6.37 -12.18
CA GLY A 127 7.45 -5.24 -12.82
C GLY A 127 6.61 -3.98 -13.01
N ARG A 128 5.48 -3.85 -12.28
CA ARG A 128 4.51 -2.75 -12.44
C ARG A 128 4.61 -1.66 -11.36
N ILE A 129 5.70 -1.63 -10.58
CA ILE A 129 5.83 -0.70 -9.45
C ILE A 129 5.78 0.77 -9.87
N ALA A 130 6.32 1.12 -11.03
CA ALA A 130 6.26 2.50 -11.51
C ALA A 130 4.83 2.95 -11.85
N ASP A 131 3.96 2.02 -12.21
CA ASP A 131 2.56 2.33 -12.50
C ASP A 131 1.78 2.63 -11.23
N GLU A 132 2.09 1.93 -10.13
CA GLU A 132 1.57 2.27 -8.80
C GLU A 132 2.09 3.63 -8.34
N VAL A 133 3.38 3.93 -8.54
CA VAL A 133 3.93 5.27 -8.27
C VAL A 133 3.21 6.34 -9.07
N ALA A 134 2.92 6.09 -10.36
CA ALA A 134 2.11 7.01 -11.14
C ALA A 134 0.69 7.15 -10.57
N ALA A 135 0.06 6.04 -10.18
CA ALA A 135 -1.29 6.02 -9.63
C ALA A 135 -1.40 6.80 -8.30
N LEU A 136 -0.36 6.76 -7.45
CA LEU A 136 -0.28 7.51 -6.20
C LEU A 136 -0.36 9.03 -6.42
N THR A 137 0.15 9.54 -7.55
CA THR A 137 -0.02 10.96 -7.89
C THR A 137 -1.48 11.34 -8.14
N GLY A 138 -2.28 10.39 -8.63
CA GLY A 138 -3.73 10.54 -8.83
C GLY A 138 -4.56 10.58 -7.54
N VAL A 139 -3.94 10.37 -6.37
CA VAL A 139 -4.59 10.49 -5.06
C VAL A 139 -3.96 11.59 -4.20
N GLY A 140 -3.26 12.55 -4.81
CA GLY A 140 -2.82 13.78 -4.16
C GLY A 140 -1.33 13.85 -3.82
N MET A 141 -0.57 12.75 -3.96
CA MET A 141 0.87 12.78 -3.72
C MET A 141 1.60 13.54 -4.84
N SER A 142 2.56 14.39 -4.48
CA SER A 142 3.48 14.95 -5.47
C SER A 142 4.34 13.85 -6.10
N PRO A 143 4.92 14.08 -7.30
CA PRO A 143 5.81 13.10 -7.92
C PRO A 143 7.00 12.68 -7.05
N THR A 144 7.51 13.59 -6.22
CA THR A 144 8.61 13.27 -5.28
C THR A 144 8.11 12.36 -4.16
N GLU A 145 6.96 12.67 -3.55
CA GLU A 145 6.36 11.84 -2.48
C GLU A 145 6.00 10.45 -3.00
N ALA A 146 5.43 10.35 -4.21
CA ALA A 146 5.05 9.07 -4.81
C ALA A 146 6.28 8.18 -5.07
N VAL A 147 7.39 8.74 -5.55
CA VAL A 147 8.65 7.99 -5.69
C VAL A 147 9.22 7.62 -4.32
N GLY A 148 9.15 8.53 -3.35
CA GLY A 148 9.60 8.29 -1.97
C GLY A 148 8.87 7.14 -1.29
N ALA A 149 7.55 7.09 -1.47
CA ALA A 149 6.66 6.02 -1.02
C ALA A 149 7.02 4.65 -1.59
N ALA A 150 7.73 4.58 -2.72
CA ALA A 150 8.28 3.34 -3.30
C ALA A 150 9.78 3.14 -3.02
N CYS A 151 10.42 4.10 -2.35
CA CYS A 151 11.87 4.15 -2.18
C CYS A 151 12.27 4.49 -0.74
N TRP A 152 12.67 5.72 -0.45
CA TRP A 152 13.30 6.08 0.82
C TRP A 152 12.33 6.06 2.00
N ASP A 153 11.07 6.45 1.81
CA ASP A 153 10.07 6.45 2.88
C ASP A 153 9.68 5.01 3.24
N ALA A 154 9.46 4.17 2.23
CA ALA A 154 9.22 2.74 2.44
C ALA A 154 10.41 2.03 3.10
N ARG A 155 11.65 2.35 2.70
CA ARG A 155 12.86 1.80 3.36
C ARG A 155 12.93 2.21 4.82
N ALA A 156 12.72 3.49 5.12
CA ALA A 156 12.71 3.97 6.50
C ALA A 156 11.65 3.25 7.35
N TRP A 157 10.43 3.10 6.83
CA TRP A 157 9.37 2.36 7.51
C TRP A 157 9.70 0.88 7.73
N LEU A 158 10.32 0.23 6.76
CA LEU A 158 10.80 -1.15 6.86
C LEU A 158 12.05 -1.32 7.74
N GLY A 159 12.55 -0.24 8.37
CA GLY A 159 13.78 -0.29 9.17
C GLY A 159 15.02 -0.60 8.34
N ARG A 160 15.01 -0.21 7.05
CA ARG A 160 16.13 -0.40 6.13
C ARG A 160 16.86 0.93 5.91
N PRO A 161 18.20 0.92 5.89
CA PRO A 161 18.96 2.13 5.67
C PRO A 161 18.72 2.67 4.26
N GLY A 162 18.72 3.99 4.13
CA GLY A 162 18.69 4.69 2.85
C GLY A 162 20.08 4.77 2.22
N LEU A 163 20.39 5.92 1.63
CA LEU A 163 21.72 6.21 1.09
C LEU A 163 22.57 6.91 2.15
N GLU A 164 23.23 6.09 2.98
CA GLU A 164 24.10 6.56 4.06
C GLU A 164 25.40 5.77 4.11
N HIS A 165 26.43 6.35 4.73
CA HIS A 165 27.73 5.69 4.83
C HIS A 165 27.62 4.36 5.60
N GLY A 166 28.12 3.28 5.00
CA GLY A 166 28.06 1.93 5.57
C GLY A 166 26.80 1.13 5.21
N ALA A 167 25.80 1.74 4.57
CA ALA A 167 24.63 1.02 4.06
C ALA A 167 24.97 0.17 2.80
N PRO A 168 24.19 -0.88 2.50
CA PRO A 168 24.31 -1.61 1.23
C PRO A 168 24.18 -0.68 0.02
N ALA A 169 25.04 -0.86 -0.98
CA ALA A 169 24.96 -0.12 -2.23
C ALA A 169 23.85 -0.68 -3.13
N ASP A 170 22.60 -0.33 -2.79
CA ASP A 170 21.39 -0.63 -3.55
C ASP A 170 20.93 0.65 -4.26
N LEU A 171 21.24 0.76 -5.56
CA LEU A 171 21.04 1.98 -6.34
C LEU A 171 20.26 1.69 -7.61
N LEU A 172 19.35 2.60 -7.93
CA LEU A 172 18.83 2.78 -9.28
C LEU A 172 19.33 4.14 -9.76
N CYS A 173 20.10 4.16 -10.84
CA CYS A 173 20.58 5.41 -11.42
C CYS A 173 19.81 5.73 -12.69
N TYR A 174 19.47 7.01 -12.86
CA TYR A 174 18.75 7.52 -14.01
C TYR A 174 19.44 8.78 -14.50
N THR A 175 19.56 8.89 -15.82
CA THR A 175 20.02 10.08 -16.53
C THR A 175 18.89 11.11 -16.59
N ALA A 176 17.66 10.63 -16.80
CA ALA A 176 16.44 11.42 -16.73
C ALA A 176 15.86 11.39 -15.31
N ASP A 177 15.11 12.43 -14.93
CA ASP A 177 14.49 12.49 -13.61
C ASP A 177 13.40 11.39 -13.47
N PRO A 178 13.55 10.42 -12.55
CA PRO A 178 12.60 9.31 -12.39
C PRO A 178 11.21 9.76 -11.90
N ARG A 179 11.07 11.00 -11.43
CA ARG A 179 9.78 11.59 -11.02
C ARG A 179 8.92 12.02 -12.21
N THR A 180 9.46 12.00 -13.42
CA THR A 180 8.73 12.41 -14.64
C THR A 180 7.73 11.36 -15.14
N GLY A 181 7.68 10.20 -14.49
CA GLY A 181 6.64 9.21 -14.70
C GLY A 181 7.17 7.81 -15.03
N PRO A 182 6.24 6.86 -15.27
CA PRO A 182 6.57 5.44 -15.34
C PRO A 182 7.48 5.07 -16.52
N ALA A 183 7.47 5.85 -17.60
CA ALA A 183 8.34 5.61 -18.76
C ALA A 183 9.84 5.71 -18.44
N VAL A 184 10.20 6.56 -17.47
CA VAL A 184 11.58 6.70 -16.97
C VAL A 184 11.81 5.75 -15.80
N LEU A 185 10.90 5.73 -14.82
CA LEU A 185 11.07 4.95 -13.59
C LEU A 185 11.19 3.43 -13.83
N ASN A 186 10.55 2.88 -14.88
CA ASN A 186 10.69 1.47 -15.26
C ASN A 186 12.01 1.15 -15.99
N ARG A 187 12.84 2.15 -16.30
CA ARG A 187 14.03 2.00 -17.14
C ARG A 187 15.24 2.68 -16.52
N PRO A 188 15.73 2.19 -15.36
CA PRO A 188 17.00 2.65 -14.81
C PRO A 188 18.12 2.42 -15.83
N ASP A 189 19.06 3.36 -15.90
CA ASP A 189 20.27 3.24 -16.71
C ASP A 189 21.31 2.35 -16.05
N LEU A 190 21.24 2.24 -14.72
CA LEU A 190 22.07 1.35 -13.91
C LEU A 190 21.22 0.75 -12.79
N VAL A 191 21.30 -0.56 -12.63
CA VAL A 191 20.81 -1.27 -11.45
C VAL A 191 22.02 -1.77 -10.68
N MET A 192 22.14 -1.35 -9.42
CA MET A 192 23.15 -1.86 -8.50
C MET A 192 22.45 -2.47 -7.29
N LEU A 193 22.82 -3.70 -6.94
CA LEU A 193 22.31 -4.39 -5.77
C LEU A 193 23.49 -4.89 -4.94
N ARG A 194 23.60 -4.45 -3.69
CA ARG A 194 24.70 -4.78 -2.77
C ARG A 194 26.09 -4.57 -3.40
N GLY A 195 26.25 -3.52 -4.21
CA GLY A 195 27.51 -3.17 -4.88
C GLY A 195 27.79 -3.91 -6.18
N ALA A 196 26.93 -4.84 -6.62
CA ALA A 196 27.04 -5.51 -7.91
C ALA A 196 26.11 -4.85 -8.95
N VAL A 197 26.63 -4.62 -10.17
CA VAL A 197 25.89 -4.01 -11.28
C VAL A 197 25.18 -5.08 -12.13
N PHE A 198 23.95 -4.79 -12.57
CA PHE A 198 23.08 -5.63 -13.39
C PHE A 198 22.60 -4.92 -14.65
#